data_AF-A0A2J6MZW7-F1
#
_entry.id   AF-A0A2J6MZW7-F1
#
_cell.length_a   1.000
_cell.length_b   1.000
_cell.length_c   1.000
_cell.angle_alpha   90.00
_cell.angle_beta   90.00
_cell.angle_gamma   90.00
#
_symmetry.space_group_name_H-M   'P 1'
#
loop_
_entity.id
_entity.type
_entity.pdbx_description
1 polymer ?
#
loop_
_entity_poly.entity_id
_entity_poly.type
_entity_poly.pdbx_seq_one_letter_code
_entity_poly.pdbx_strand_id
1 'polypeptide(L)'
;MLENVKSVKRFLNLGCKMKVTALKEHKCYCCGGAINKGEECFAFIVNPANPEKNEFDVIYTCSKCAEEEACRRRIKQKGVTVPV
;
A
#
# COMPACT_ATOMS: atom_id res chain seq x y z
N MET A 1 -24.90 2.75 -13.46
CA MET A 1 -24.12 2.05 -12.41
C MET A 1 -22.68 2.60 -12.33
N LEU A 2 -22.48 3.89 -12.02
CA LEU A 2 -21.14 4.54 -12.04
C LEU A 2 -20.69 5.10 -10.68
N GLU A 3 -21.45 4.87 -9.61
CA GLU A 3 -21.16 5.43 -8.28
C GLU A 3 -20.20 4.56 -7.44
N ASN A 4 -20.11 3.26 -7.75
CA ASN A 4 -19.26 2.33 -7.00
C ASN A 4 -17.75 2.54 -7.23
N VAL A 5 -17.33 2.96 -8.43
CA VAL A 5 -15.90 3.17 -8.74
C VAL A 5 -15.33 4.37 -7.99
N LYS A 6 -16.09 5.48 -7.89
CA LYS A 6 -15.66 6.66 -7.12
C LYS A 6 -15.56 6.35 -5.63
N SER A 7 -16.49 5.56 -5.09
CA SER A 7 -16.47 5.17 -3.67
C SER A 7 -15.27 4.27 -3.34
N VAL A 8 -14.99 3.25 -4.17
CA VAL A 8 -13.80 2.38 -4.03
C VAL A 8 -12.50 3.19 -4.16
N LYS A 9 -12.41 4.13 -5.12
CA LYS A 9 -11.24 5.01 -5.27
C LYS A 9 -11.04 5.91 -4.05
N ARG A 10 -12.12 6.35 -3.39
CA ARG A 10 -12.10 7.14 -2.15
C ARG A 10 -11.68 6.30 -0.92
N PHE A 11 -12.11 5.05 -0.84
CA PHE A 11 -11.66 4.09 0.18
C PHE A 11 -10.18 3.69 0.01
N LEU A 12 -9.71 3.54 -1.23
CA LEU A 12 -8.30 3.25 -1.52
C LEU A 12 -7.38 4.45 -1.27
N ASN A 13 -7.88 5.68 -1.49
CA ASN A 13 -7.20 6.92 -1.09
C ASN A 13 -7.03 7.06 0.44
N LEU A 14 -7.75 6.28 1.24
CA LEU A 14 -7.62 6.27 2.70
C LEU A 14 -6.50 5.35 3.20
N GLY A 15 -5.79 4.63 2.33
CA GLY A 15 -4.65 3.79 2.73
C GLY A 15 -5.09 2.62 3.59
N CYS A 16 -5.93 1.74 3.02
CA CYS A 16 -6.29 0.47 3.64
C CYS A 16 -5.02 -0.33 3.97
N LYS A 17 -4.69 -0.43 5.27
CA LYS A 17 -3.65 -1.31 5.79
C LYS A 17 -4.27 -2.64 6.17
N MET A 18 -3.68 -3.73 5.72
CA MET A 18 -4.09 -5.09 6.08
C MET A 18 -2.90 -5.81 6.70
N LYS A 19 -3.10 -6.45 7.86
CA LYS A 19 -2.11 -7.37 8.43
C LYS A 19 -2.20 -8.68 7.65
N VAL A 20 -1.08 -9.14 7.10
CA VAL A 20 -1.02 -10.33 6.25
C VAL A 20 0.21 -11.16 6.61
N THR A 21 0.16 -12.45 6.28
CA THR A 21 1.34 -13.32 6.33
C THR A 21 2.01 -13.33 4.96
N ALA A 22 3.31 -13.08 4.91
CA ALA A 22 4.08 -13.06 3.67
C ALA A 22 4.16 -14.47 3.06
N LEU A 23 3.62 -14.66 1.86
CA LEU A 23 3.67 -15.96 1.16
C LEU A 23 5.02 -16.21 0.46
N LYS A 24 5.80 -15.15 0.26
CA LYS A 24 7.16 -15.14 -0.30
C LYS A 24 7.99 -14.05 0.37
N GLU A 25 9.29 -14.03 0.12
CA GLU A 25 10.15 -12.94 0.59
C GLU A 25 9.74 -11.62 -0.06
N HIS A 26 9.63 -10.57 0.76
CA HIS A 26 9.41 -9.20 0.34
C HIS A 26 10.45 -8.28 0.98
N LYS A 27 10.60 -7.07 0.44
CA LYS A 27 11.37 -6.01 1.10
C LYS A 27 10.41 -4.99 1.67
N CYS A 28 10.64 -4.60 2.91
CA CYS A 28 9.94 -3.48 3.52
C CYS A 28 10.26 -2.21 2.73
N TYR A 29 9.21 -1.55 2.26
CA TYR A 29 9.33 -0.34 1.46
C TYR A 29 10.07 0.82 2.17
N CYS A 30 9.96 0.91 3.51
CA CYS A 30 10.45 2.07 4.24
C CYS A 30 11.90 1.94 4.72
N CYS A 31 12.30 0.77 5.21
CA CYS A 31 13.63 0.52 5.75
C CYS A 31 14.48 -0.42 4.88
N GLY A 32 13.91 -1.01 3.83
CA GLY A 32 14.60 -1.97 2.97
C GLY A 32 14.82 -3.35 3.61
N GLY A 33 14.44 -3.54 4.87
CA GLY A 33 14.58 -4.81 5.58
C GLY A 33 13.82 -5.95 4.90
N ALA A 34 14.37 -7.16 4.96
CA ALA A 34 13.71 -8.34 4.43
C ALA A 34 12.51 -8.73 5.31
N ILE A 35 11.41 -9.08 4.66
CA ILE A 35 10.21 -9.67 5.24
C ILE A 35 10.18 -11.10 4.72
N ASN A 36 10.48 -12.06 5.58
CA ASN A 36 10.63 -13.45 5.18
C ASN A 36 9.28 -14.12 4.90
N LYS A 37 9.30 -15.20 4.13
CA LYS A 37 8.12 -16.05 3.98
C LYS A 37 7.66 -16.57 5.36
N GLY A 38 6.37 -16.47 5.63
CA GLY A 38 5.76 -16.84 6.91
C GLY A 38 5.78 -15.71 7.95
N GLU A 39 6.46 -14.59 7.69
CA GLU A 39 6.49 -13.44 8.59
C GLU A 39 5.21 -12.61 8.46
N GLU A 40 4.71 -12.12 9.60
CA GLU A 40 3.59 -11.17 9.60
C GLU A 40 4.08 -9.78 9.18
N CYS A 41 3.38 -9.18 8.22
CA CYS A 41 3.68 -7.85 7.71
C CYS A 41 2.40 -7.08 7.40
N PHE A 42 2.54 -5.81 7.01
CA PHE A 42 1.43 -4.97 6.60
C PHE A 42 1.50 -4.70 5.10
N ALA A 43 0.39 -4.98 4.42
CA ALA A 43 0.17 -4.64 3.03
C ALA A 43 -0.68 -3.37 2.93
N PHE A 44 -0.25 -2.46 2.07
CA PHE A 44 -0.94 -1.22 1.73
C PHE A 44 -1.29 -1.26 0.26
N ILE A 45 -2.58 -1.17 -0.04
CA ILE A 45 -3.04 -1.02 -1.42
C ILE A 45 -2.93 0.46 -1.76
N VAL A 46 -2.19 0.78 -2.81
CA VAL A 46 -2.06 2.14 -3.33
C VAL A 46 -2.62 2.21 -4.74
N ASN A 47 -3.26 3.34 -5.06
CA ASN A 47 -3.76 3.57 -6.40
C ASN A 47 -2.59 3.63 -7.40
N PRO A 48 -2.77 3.12 -8.62
CA PRO A 48 -1.78 3.32 -9.66
C PRO A 48 -1.61 4.82 -9.91
N ALA A 49 -0.36 5.23 -10.11
CA ALA A 49 -0.06 6.58 -10.58
C ALA A 49 -0.73 6.88 -11.94
N ASN A 50 -1.09 5.83 -12.69
CA ASN A 50 -1.80 5.95 -13.96
C ASN A 50 -3.22 5.36 -13.86
N PRO A 51 -4.28 6.18 -13.85
CA PRO A 51 -5.66 5.72 -13.67
C PRO A 51 -6.16 4.84 -14.82
N GLU A 52 -5.51 4.88 -15.98
CA GLU A 52 -5.83 4.06 -17.16
C GLU A 52 -5.44 2.60 -17.00
N LYS A 53 -4.45 2.30 -16.13
CA LYS A 53 -3.93 0.93 -16.00
C LYS A 53 -4.81 -0.01 -15.18
N ASN A 54 -5.77 0.48 -14.40
CA ASN A 54 -6.66 -0.35 -13.56
C ASN A 54 -5.94 -1.42 -12.69
N GLU A 55 -4.62 -1.31 -12.53
CA GLU A 55 -3.77 -2.19 -11.75
C GLU A 55 -3.49 -1.51 -10.42
N PHE A 56 -3.81 -2.14 -9.30
CA PHE A 56 -3.45 -1.61 -7.99
C PHE A 56 -2.04 -2.04 -7.60
N ASP A 57 -1.24 -1.11 -7.09
CA ASP A 57 0.06 -1.42 -6.52
C ASP A 57 -0.11 -1.83 -5.06
N VAL A 58 0.67 -2.81 -4.62
CA VAL A 58 0.69 -3.27 -3.23
C VAL A 58 2.06 -3.03 -2.63
N ILE A 59 2.10 -2.27 -1.54
CA ILE A 59 3.32 -1.96 -0.79
C ILE A 59 3.34 -2.80 0.49
N TYR A 60 4.46 -3.50 0.71
CA TYR A 60 4.68 -4.30 1.91
C TYR A 60 5.59 -3.56 2.90
N THR A 61 5.27 -3.65 4.19
CA THR A 61 6.07 -3.09 5.26
C THR A 61 6.19 -4.04 6.43
N CYS A 62 7.33 -4.03 7.11
CA CYS A 62 7.48 -4.76 8.37
C CYS A 62 6.64 -4.09 9.47
N SER A 63 6.34 -4.86 10.52
CA SER A 63 5.48 -4.41 11.62
C SER A 63 5.99 -3.14 12.31
N LYS A 64 7.32 -2.97 12.42
CA LYS A 64 7.93 -1.76 13.00
C LYS A 64 7.62 -0.51 12.17
N CYS A 65 7.92 -0.56 10.87
CA CYS A 65 7.72 0.58 9.98
C CYS A 65 6.23 0.88 9.72
N ALA A 66 5.34 -0.11 9.83
CA ALA A 66 3.91 0.11 9.66
C ALA A 66 3.31 1.07 10.71
N GLU A 67 3.97 1.24 11.86
CA GLU A 67 3.57 2.17 12.92
C GLU A 67 4.25 3.53 12.82
N GLU A 68 5.39 3.61 12.13
CA GLU A 68 6.13 4.86 11.95
C GLU A 68 5.38 5.85 11.06
N GLU A 69 5.14 7.05 11.59
CA GLU A 69 4.44 8.10 10.86
C GLU A 69 5.20 8.51 9.58
N ALA A 70 6.53 8.54 9.63
CA ALA A 70 7.39 8.82 8.48
C ALA A 70 7.16 7.83 7.33
N CYS A 71 7.06 6.53 7.65
CA CYS A 71 6.78 5.48 6.67
C CYS A 71 5.37 5.62 6.10
N ARG A 72 4.37 5.88 6.96
CA ARG A 72 2.99 6.11 6.53
C ARG A 72 2.86 7.31 5.60
N ARG A 73 3.58 8.41 5.86
CA ARG A 73 3.62 9.59 4.98
C ARG A 73 4.19 9.23 3.60
N ARG A 74 5.28 8.45 3.54
CA ARG A 74 5.88 8.00 2.26
C ARG A 74 4.92 7.13 1.44
N ILE A 75 4.21 6.20 2.08
CA ILE A 75 3.23 5.33 1.41
C ILE A 75 2.06 6.15 0.87
N LYS A 76 1.55 7.09 1.67
CA LYS A 76 0.48 8.01 1.24
C LYS A 76 0.92 8.86 0.06
N GLN A 77 2.12 9.44 0.08
CA GLN A 77 2.63 10.24 -1.04
C GLN A 77 2.72 9.44 -2.34
N LYS A 78 3.12 8.16 -2.26
CA LYS A 78 3.15 7.26 -3.41
C LYS A 78 1.75 6.94 -3.96
N GLY A 79 0.73 6.87 -3.12
CA GLY A 79 -0.66 6.65 -3.55
C GLY A 79 -1.41 7.91 -3.99
N VAL A 80 -0.86 9.11 -3.75
CA VAL A 80 -1.50 10.41 -4.02
C VAL A 80 -0.98 11.08 -5.30
N THR A 81 -0.03 10.47 -6.03
CA THR A 81 0.32 10.92 -7.39
C THR A 81 -0.82 10.60 -8.35
N VAL A 82 -1.92 11.33 -8.22
CA VAL A 82 -2.91 11.55 -9.26
C VAL A 82 -2.37 12.74 -10.05
N PRO A 83 -1.98 12.59 -11.33
CA PRO A 83 -1.83 13.76 -12.17
C PRO A 83 -3.20 14.44 -12.23
N VAL A 84 -3.23 15.73 -11.90
CA VAL A 84 -4.37 16.61 -12.15
C VAL A 84 -4.59 16.70 -13.66
#